data_AF-A0A821GEH0-F1
#
_entry.id   AF-A0A821GEH0-F1
#
_cell.length_a   1.000
_cell.length_b   1.000
_cell.length_c   1.000
_cell.angle_alpha   90.00
_cell.angle_beta   90.00
_cell.angle_gamma   90.00
#
_symmetry.space_group_name_H-M   'P 1'
#
loop_
_entity.id
_entity.type
_entity.pdbx_description
1 polymer ?
#
loop_
_entity_poly.entity_id
_entity_poly.type
_entity_poly.pdbx_seq_one_letter_code
_entity_poly.pdbx_strand_id
1 'polypeptide(L)'
;MAEILNPDKLRSKALQNGQPTSTSINIRRLIDRILTHYSSDFVVFRELIQNADDAGATSFHLEIKCDASSASSAETHFNNCTITEIRAINNGHVFSTADWQRVATIADGNIDPESVGQFGVGFFSVFSYAEEPIIVSGKEYMIFIWQDNKFLQTLRHKLLVEQQTKTTSIILKMRDKYILRIESILDNSRITNEDVPTINLTQLKAYFAKALSFTRNMMTLDIKVNQLLVFQ
;
A
#
# COMPACT_ATOMS: atom_id res chain seq x y z
N MET A 1 -17.80 15.65 -53.76
CA MET A 1 -18.10 14.80 -52.59
C MET A 1 -16.79 14.17 -52.16
N ALA A 2 -16.40 14.27 -50.88
CA ALA A 2 -15.20 13.62 -50.39
C ALA A 2 -15.37 12.10 -50.47
N GLU A 3 -14.39 11.40 -51.04
CA GLU A 3 -14.38 9.95 -51.15
C GLU A 3 -14.36 9.32 -49.75
N ILE A 4 -15.26 8.36 -49.49
CA ILE A 4 -15.34 7.69 -48.19
C ILE A 4 -14.10 6.79 -48.05
N LEU A 5 -13.31 7.04 -47.00
CA LEU A 5 -12.07 6.31 -46.74
C LEU A 5 -12.34 4.83 -46.42
N ASN A 6 -11.70 3.92 -47.16
CA ASN A 6 -11.76 2.48 -46.92
C ASN A 6 -10.76 2.07 -45.80
N PRO A 7 -11.22 1.47 -44.68
CA PRO A 7 -10.36 1.10 -43.55
C PRO A 7 -9.23 0.12 -43.88
N ASP A 8 -9.47 -0.89 -44.73
CA ASP A 8 -8.47 -1.92 -45.06
C ASP A 8 -7.32 -1.35 -45.90
N LYS A 9 -7.65 -0.42 -46.81
CA LYS A 9 -6.65 0.32 -47.58
C LYS A 9 -5.81 1.23 -46.69
N LEU A 10 -6.44 1.92 -45.72
CA LEU A 10 -5.73 2.74 -44.74
C LEU A 10 -4.79 1.91 -43.87
N ARG A 11 -5.25 0.77 -43.37
CA ARG A 11 -4.43 -0.16 -42.57
C ARG A 11 -3.23 -0.67 -43.34
N SER A 12 -3.43 -1.13 -44.58
CA SER A 12 -2.34 -1.65 -45.42
C SER A 12 -1.28 -0.59 -45.69
N LYS A 13 -1.71 0.66 -45.96
CA LYS A 13 -0.81 1.79 -46.18
C LYS A 13 -0.06 2.19 -44.90
N ALA A 14 -0.72 2.15 -43.74
CA ALA A 14 -0.11 2.41 -42.44
C ALA A 14 0.92 1.34 -42.04
N LEU A 15 0.68 0.07 -42.36
CA LEU A 15 1.65 -1.00 -42.09
C LEU A 15 2.90 -0.92 -43.00
N GLN A 16 2.75 -0.43 -44.23
CA GLN A 16 3.87 -0.30 -45.18
C GLN A 16 4.70 0.96 -44.95
N ASN A 17 4.05 2.09 -44.65
CA ASN A 17 4.69 3.41 -44.67
C ASN A 17 4.49 4.21 -43.37
N GLY A 18 3.78 3.65 -42.38
CA GLY A 18 3.54 4.33 -41.11
C GLY A 18 4.82 4.43 -40.30
N GLN A 19 5.02 5.58 -39.66
CA GLN A 19 6.07 5.71 -38.65
C GLN A 19 5.55 5.10 -37.34
N PRO A 20 6.22 4.07 -36.80
CA PRO A 20 5.81 3.49 -35.54
C PRO A 20 5.93 4.54 -34.43
N THR A 21 4.84 4.78 -33.72
CA THR A 21 4.84 5.55 -32.48
C THR A 21 4.42 4.64 -31.34
N SER A 22 5.17 4.68 -30.24
CA SER A 22 4.81 3.97 -29.01
C SER A 22 4.10 4.93 -28.07
N THR A 23 2.95 4.52 -27.53
CA THR A 23 2.33 5.25 -26.42
C THR A 23 3.15 5.00 -25.14
N SER A 24 3.65 6.06 -24.51
CA SER A 24 4.24 5.97 -23.18
C SER A 24 3.18 6.23 -22.12
N ILE A 25 3.19 5.42 -21.06
CA ILE A 25 2.29 5.59 -19.92
C ILE A 25 3.04 6.35 -18.83
N ASN A 26 2.46 7.46 -18.35
CA ASN A 26 2.92 8.10 -17.13
C ASN A 26 2.34 7.32 -15.94
N ILE A 27 3.17 6.49 -15.31
CA ILE A 27 2.77 5.59 -14.22
C ILE A 27 2.34 6.40 -12.99
N ARG A 28 2.99 7.52 -12.71
CA ARG A 28 2.61 8.40 -11.59
C ARG A 28 1.18 8.90 -11.73
N ARG A 29 0.83 9.46 -12.89
CA ARG A 29 -0.54 9.90 -13.18
C ARG A 29 -1.56 8.75 -13.22
N LEU A 30 -1.13 7.53 -13.53
CA LEU A 30 -2.00 6.37 -13.46
C LEU A 30 -2.30 6.03 -11.99
N ILE A 31 -1.27 5.96 -11.14
CA ILE A 31 -1.43 5.74 -9.69
C ILE A 31 -2.27 6.86 -9.07
N ASP A 32 -1.98 8.13 -9.36
CA ASP A 32 -2.75 9.27 -8.84
C ASP A 32 -4.24 9.12 -9.16
N ARG A 33 -4.58 8.73 -10.41
CA ARG A 33 -5.98 8.47 -10.80
C ARG A 33 -6.58 7.29 -10.05
N ILE A 34 -5.84 6.20 -9.88
CA ILE A 34 -6.28 5.06 -9.07
C ILE A 34 -6.58 5.51 -7.64
N LEU A 35 -5.71 6.32 -7.04
CA LEU A 35 -5.88 6.85 -5.68
C LEU A 35 -7.10 7.75 -5.53
N THR A 36 -7.53 8.49 -6.58
CA THR A 36 -8.78 9.27 -6.51
C THR A 36 -10.04 8.43 -6.30
N HIS A 37 -10.01 7.14 -6.62
CA HIS A 37 -11.11 6.21 -6.39
C HIS A 37 -11.04 5.51 -5.03
N TYR A 38 -9.95 5.69 -4.28
CA TYR A 38 -9.74 5.15 -2.95
C TYR A 38 -10.01 6.20 -1.86
N SER A 39 -11.15 6.87 -1.95
CA SER A 39 -11.57 7.92 -1.02
C SER A 39 -12.10 7.39 0.33
N SER A 40 -12.19 6.07 0.50
CA SER A 40 -12.67 5.47 1.75
C SER A 40 -11.57 5.40 2.81
N ASP A 41 -11.95 5.58 4.07
CA ASP A 41 -11.04 5.43 5.19
C ASP A 41 -10.43 4.03 5.22
N PHE A 42 -9.15 3.96 5.60
CA PHE A 42 -8.42 2.71 5.85
C PHE A 42 -8.30 1.75 4.67
N VAL A 43 -8.56 2.19 3.42
CA VAL A 43 -8.35 1.38 2.21
C VAL A 43 -6.99 0.70 2.21
N VAL A 44 -5.92 1.44 2.48
CA VAL A 44 -4.56 0.87 2.44
C VAL A 44 -4.44 -0.33 3.39
N PHE A 45 -5.00 -0.21 4.60
CA PHE A 45 -4.98 -1.30 5.58
C PHE A 45 -5.85 -2.47 5.13
N ARG A 46 -7.02 -2.20 4.52
CA ARG A 46 -7.87 -3.24 3.93
C ARG A 46 -7.12 -4.06 2.90
N GLU A 47 -6.51 -3.40 1.91
CA GLU A 47 -5.78 -4.06 0.83
C GLU A 47 -4.60 -4.87 1.39
N LEU A 48 -3.87 -4.33 2.38
CA LEU A 48 -2.74 -5.03 3.02
C LEU A 48 -3.19 -6.26 3.83
N ILE A 49 -4.30 -6.17 4.57
CA ILE A 49 -4.87 -7.30 5.32
C ILE A 49 -5.37 -8.38 4.35
N GLN A 50 -6.07 -7.98 3.27
CA GLN A 50 -6.55 -8.92 2.25
C GLN A 50 -5.39 -9.63 1.54
N ASN A 51 -4.34 -8.91 1.15
CA ASN A 51 -3.16 -9.52 0.55
C ASN A 51 -2.46 -10.51 1.50
N ALA A 52 -2.44 -10.21 2.80
CA ALA A 52 -1.92 -11.14 3.80
C ALA A 52 -2.79 -12.40 3.92
N ASP A 53 -4.12 -12.22 4.00
CA ASP A 53 -5.09 -13.32 4.10
C ASP A 53 -5.05 -14.24 2.86
N ASP A 54 -4.97 -13.66 1.65
CA ASP A 54 -4.81 -14.38 0.38
C ASP A 54 -3.47 -15.13 0.31
N ALA A 55 -2.42 -14.63 0.98
CA ALA A 55 -1.16 -15.35 1.16
C ALA A 55 -1.21 -16.41 2.28
N GLY A 56 -2.38 -16.69 2.86
CA GLY A 56 -2.56 -17.69 3.92
C GLY A 56 -2.06 -17.23 5.29
N ALA A 57 -1.92 -15.93 5.53
CA ALA A 57 -1.54 -15.41 6.84
C ALA A 57 -2.62 -15.71 7.88
N THR A 58 -2.17 -16.07 9.08
CA THR A 58 -3.02 -16.20 10.28
C THR A 58 -2.82 -15.04 11.26
N SER A 59 -1.73 -14.28 11.12
CA SER A 59 -1.46 -13.07 11.89
C SER A 59 -1.06 -11.89 11.00
N PHE A 60 -1.54 -10.71 11.37
CA PHE A 60 -1.13 -9.45 10.78
C PHE A 60 -0.94 -8.38 11.85
N HIS A 61 0.19 -7.68 11.78
CA HIS A 61 0.65 -6.70 12.75
C HIS A 61 0.82 -5.36 12.04
N LEU A 62 0.20 -4.31 12.57
CA LEU A 62 0.41 -2.94 12.11
C LEU A 62 1.26 -2.18 13.13
N GLU A 63 2.46 -1.79 12.73
CA GLU A 63 3.32 -0.92 13.53
C GLU A 63 3.29 0.50 12.98
N ILE A 64 2.94 1.45 13.84
CA ILE A 64 2.98 2.88 13.57
C ILE A 64 4.12 3.48 14.39
N LYS A 65 5.04 4.16 13.72
CA LYS A 65 6.07 4.97 14.38
C LYS A 65 5.70 6.45 14.26
N CYS A 66 5.84 7.18 15.36
CA CYS A 66 5.65 8.62 15.39
C CYS A 66 6.68 9.33 16.27
N ASP A 67 6.74 10.65 16.16
CA ASP A 67 7.68 11.53 16.87
C ASP A 67 7.44 11.70 18.39
N ALA A 68 6.53 10.91 18.98
CA ALA A 68 6.30 10.87 20.41
C ALA A 68 7.43 10.13 21.17
N SER A 69 7.69 10.56 22.41
CA SER A 69 8.66 9.90 23.28
C SER A 69 8.19 8.49 23.68
N SER A 70 9.09 7.52 23.64
CA SER A 70 8.83 6.15 24.10
C SER A 70 8.87 5.99 25.63
N ALA A 71 8.96 7.08 26.39
CA ALA A 71 9.06 7.05 27.86
C ALA A 71 7.73 6.77 28.58
N SER A 72 6.60 6.91 27.89
CA SER A 72 5.26 6.70 28.45
C SER A 72 4.63 5.42 27.91
N SER A 73 4.03 4.62 28.79
CA SER A 73 3.25 3.43 28.44
C SER A 73 1.76 3.73 28.21
N ALA A 74 1.36 5.00 28.29
CA ALA A 74 -0.04 5.39 28.10
C ALA A 74 -0.31 5.72 26.62
N GLU A 75 -1.32 5.09 26.04
CA GLU A 75 -1.73 5.31 24.65
C GLU A 75 -2.00 6.79 24.35
N THR A 76 -2.63 7.53 25.27
CA THR A 76 -2.94 8.97 25.14
C THR A 76 -1.72 9.84 24.85
N HIS A 77 -0.50 9.36 25.15
CA HIS A 77 0.74 10.05 24.83
C HIS A 77 0.99 10.19 23.32
N PHE A 78 0.39 9.32 22.51
CA PHE A 78 0.53 9.36 21.06
C PHE A 78 -0.49 10.29 20.38
N ASN A 79 -1.36 10.97 21.14
CA ASN A 79 -2.29 11.91 20.55
C ASN A 79 -1.52 13.12 19.99
N ASN A 80 -1.79 13.47 18.73
CA ASN A 80 -1.17 14.57 17.99
C ASN A 80 0.30 14.35 17.59
N CYS A 81 0.82 13.12 17.67
CA CYS A 81 2.16 12.84 17.16
C CYS A 81 2.18 12.75 15.62
N THR A 82 3.29 13.16 15.02
CA THR A 82 3.52 13.05 13.58
C THR A 82 4.01 11.65 13.25
N ILE A 83 3.26 10.95 12.40
CA ILE A 83 3.62 9.61 11.93
C ILE A 83 4.82 9.70 10.98
N THR A 84 5.83 8.88 11.21
CA THR A 84 7.08 8.86 10.44
C THR A 84 7.22 7.60 9.58
N GLU A 85 6.68 6.48 10.05
CA GLU A 85 6.68 5.19 9.33
C GLU A 85 5.46 4.38 9.72
N ILE A 86 4.86 3.71 8.74
CA ILE A 86 3.88 2.64 8.95
C ILE A 86 4.50 1.35 8.41
N ARG A 87 4.34 0.26 9.16
CA ARG A 87 4.83 -1.06 8.76
C ARG A 87 3.74 -2.10 9.00
N ALA A 88 3.35 -2.79 7.92
CA ALA A 88 2.45 -3.94 7.99
C ALA A 88 3.28 -5.22 7.92
N ILE A 89 3.08 -6.15 8.84
CA ILE A 89 3.84 -7.41 8.94
C ILE A 89 2.86 -8.57 9.00
N ASN A 90 3.08 -9.63 8.24
CA ASN A 90 2.25 -10.83 8.30
C ASN A 90 3.08 -12.11 8.21
N ASN A 91 2.49 -13.21 8.66
CA ASN A 91 3.10 -14.55 8.64
C ASN A 91 2.61 -15.42 7.47
N GLY A 92 2.05 -14.82 6.42
CA GLY A 92 1.66 -15.55 5.22
C GLY A 92 2.87 -16.11 4.46
N HIS A 93 2.58 -16.82 3.37
CA HIS A 93 3.61 -17.36 2.50
C HIS A 93 4.55 -16.24 2.01
N VAL A 94 5.86 -16.48 2.14
CA VAL A 94 6.87 -15.57 1.59
C VAL A 94 6.75 -15.51 0.08
N PHE A 95 7.06 -14.35 -0.50
CA PHE A 95 6.88 -14.09 -1.92
C PHE A 95 7.67 -15.10 -2.78
N SER A 96 6.95 -15.77 -3.67
CA SER A 96 7.53 -16.54 -4.76
C SER A 96 8.09 -15.61 -5.84
N THR A 97 8.85 -16.15 -6.79
CA THR A 97 9.31 -15.38 -7.96
C THR A 97 8.15 -14.73 -8.73
N ALA A 98 7.00 -15.42 -8.80
CA ALA A 98 5.82 -14.90 -9.47
C ALA A 98 5.16 -13.76 -8.68
N ASP A 99 5.12 -13.83 -7.34
CA ASP A 99 4.60 -12.73 -6.50
C ASP A 99 5.41 -11.44 -6.69
N TRP A 100 6.74 -11.56 -6.73
CA TRP A 100 7.63 -10.43 -6.99
C TRP A 100 7.41 -9.79 -8.37
N GLN A 101 7.11 -10.60 -9.40
CA GLN A 101 6.80 -10.09 -10.72
C GLN A 101 5.44 -9.40 -10.75
N ARG A 102 4.43 -10.01 -10.12
CA ARG A 102 3.07 -9.46 -10.04
C ARG A 102 3.04 -8.13 -9.31
N VAL A 103 3.65 -8.02 -8.13
CA VAL A 103 3.62 -6.76 -7.35
C VAL A 103 4.33 -5.60 -8.06
N ALA A 104 5.25 -5.91 -8.98
CA ALA A 104 5.95 -4.92 -9.81
C ALA A 104 5.13 -4.49 -11.05
N THR A 105 4.08 -5.23 -11.41
CA THR A 105 3.23 -4.94 -12.58
C THR A 105 1.91 -4.33 -12.15
N ILE A 106 1.58 -3.17 -12.71
CA ILE A 106 0.26 -2.54 -12.50
C ILE A 106 -0.75 -3.20 -13.44
N ALA A 107 -1.93 -3.53 -12.90
CA ALA A 107 -3.06 -4.06 -13.66
C ALA A 107 -2.83 -5.46 -14.28
N ASP A 108 -1.93 -6.26 -13.69
CA ASP A 108 -1.76 -7.68 -13.96
C ASP A 108 -2.33 -8.46 -12.77
N GLY A 109 -3.66 -8.57 -12.78
CA GLY A 109 -4.44 -9.18 -11.70
C GLY A 109 -4.20 -10.68 -11.53
N ASN A 110 -4.61 -11.21 -10.39
CA ASN A 110 -4.42 -12.62 -10.09
C ASN A 110 -5.45 -13.47 -10.88
N ILE A 111 -4.98 -14.53 -11.57
CA ILE A 111 -5.83 -15.39 -12.42
C ILE A 111 -6.68 -16.34 -11.55
N ASP A 112 -6.32 -16.50 -10.29
CA ASP A 112 -7.04 -17.35 -9.34
C ASP A 112 -8.42 -16.76 -9.00
N PRO A 113 -9.53 -17.44 -9.36
CA PRO A 113 -10.88 -16.97 -9.05
C PRO A 113 -11.17 -16.91 -7.55
N GLU A 114 -10.40 -17.59 -6.70
CA GLU A 114 -10.55 -17.50 -5.24
C GLU A 114 -9.83 -16.30 -4.63
N SER A 115 -8.98 -15.59 -5.39
CA SER A 115 -8.29 -14.40 -4.90
C SER A 115 -9.18 -13.15 -5.01
N VAL A 116 -9.17 -12.30 -3.98
CA VAL A 116 -10.04 -11.10 -3.94
C VAL A 116 -9.49 -10.00 -4.86
N GLY A 117 -8.18 -10.00 -5.14
CA GLY A 117 -7.47 -9.00 -5.95
C GLY A 117 -7.47 -9.26 -7.47
N GLN A 118 -8.64 -9.34 -8.12
CA GLN A 118 -8.75 -9.61 -9.57
C GLN A 118 -8.13 -8.53 -10.49
N PHE A 119 -7.90 -7.32 -9.99
CA PHE A 119 -7.42 -6.20 -10.80
C PHE A 119 -5.92 -5.89 -10.64
N GLY A 120 -5.24 -6.47 -9.63
CA GLY A 120 -3.80 -6.25 -9.45
C GLY A 120 -3.38 -4.79 -9.16
N VAL A 121 -4.31 -3.95 -8.67
CA VAL A 121 -4.06 -2.53 -8.38
C VAL A 121 -4.11 -2.18 -6.89
N GLY A 122 -4.65 -3.06 -6.03
CA GLY A 122 -4.85 -2.80 -4.60
C GLY A 122 -3.57 -2.46 -3.85
N PHE A 123 -2.47 -3.13 -4.18
CA PHE A 123 -1.15 -2.83 -3.61
C PHE A 123 -0.73 -1.37 -3.84
N PHE A 124 -1.04 -0.78 -5.00
CA PHE A 124 -0.63 0.59 -5.34
C PHE A 124 -1.35 1.66 -4.50
N SER A 125 -2.35 1.29 -3.69
CA SER A 125 -2.92 2.19 -2.68
C SER A 125 -1.88 2.70 -1.68
N VAL A 126 -0.80 1.93 -1.40
CA VAL A 126 0.27 2.33 -0.47
C VAL A 126 1.00 3.61 -0.87
N PHE A 127 0.93 4.01 -2.15
CA PHE A 127 1.52 5.27 -2.64
C PHE A 127 0.79 6.51 -2.12
N SER A 128 -0.40 6.37 -1.50
CA SER A 128 -1.03 7.46 -0.74
C SER A 128 -0.25 7.83 0.53
N TYR A 129 0.58 6.92 1.05
CA TYR A 129 1.37 7.13 2.26
C TYR A 129 2.88 7.20 2.02
N ALA A 130 3.41 6.58 0.97
CA ALA A 130 4.86 6.55 0.72
C ALA A 130 5.21 6.82 -0.75
N GLU A 131 6.28 7.57 -0.99
CA GLU A 131 6.87 7.71 -2.34
C GLU A 131 7.63 6.45 -2.76
N GLU A 132 8.29 5.80 -1.80
CA GLU A 132 9.21 4.68 -2.02
C GLU A 132 8.87 3.53 -1.05
N PRO A 133 7.73 2.83 -1.24
CA PRO A 133 7.38 1.68 -0.42
C PRO A 133 8.43 0.58 -0.55
N ILE A 134 8.67 -0.13 0.55
CA ILE A 134 9.63 -1.25 0.61
C ILE A 134 8.87 -2.52 1.01
N ILE A 135 9.12 -3.60 0.30
CA ILE A 135 8.64 -4.94 0.63
C ILE A 135 9.82 -5.77 1.10
N VAL A 136 9.71 -6.43 2.23
CA VAL A 136 10.64 -7.44 2.71
C VAL A 136 9.88 -8.75 2.82
N SER A 137 10.37 -9.82 2.18
CA SER A 137 9.72 -11.13 2.28
C SER A 137 10.73 -12.25 2.18
N GLY A 138 10.79 -13.10 3.22
CA GLY A 138 11.71 -14.21 3.25
C GLY A 138 13.17 -13.75 3.28
N LYS A 139 13.87 -14.03 2.17
CA LYS A 139 15.30 -13.78 1.98
C LYS A 139 15.60 -12.56 1.09
N GLU A 140 14.56 -11.85 0.66
CA GLU A 140 14.66 -10.78 -0.34
C GLU A 140 13.87 -9.55 0.09
N TYR A 141 14.23 -8.42 -0.51
CA TYR A 141 13.47 -7.19 -0.43
C TYR A 141 13.38 -6.52 -1.80
N MET A 142 12.36 -5.68 -1.95
CA MET A 142 12.12 -4.83 -3.11
C MET A 142 11.83 -3.41 -2.66
N ILE A 143 12.45 -2.42 -3.31
CA ILE A 143 12.13 -1.00 -3.16
C ILE A 143 11.56 -0.46 -4.47
N PHE A 144 10.53 0.38 -4.37
CA PHE A 144 9.97 1.13 -5.48
C PHE A 144 10.59 2.53 -5.52
N ILE A 145 11.05 2.98 -6.69
CA ILE A 145 11.72 4.28 -6.88
C ILE A 145 11.19 4.96 -8.14
N TRP A 146 10.90 6.25 -8.03
CA TRP A 146 10.49 7.08 -9.16
C TRP A 146 11.67 7.52 -10.02
N GLN A 147 11.58 7.30 -11.33
CA GLN A 147 12.50 7.81 -12.34
C GLN A 147 11.82 8.92 -13.14
N ASP A 148 12.47 10.08 -13.22
CA ASP A 148 11.97 11.30 -13.90
C ASP A 148 10.55 11.73 -13.49
N ASN A 149 10.14 11.36 -12.27
CA ASN A 149 8.78 11.58 -11.76
C ASN A 149 7.65 11.00 -12.64
N LYS A 150 7.97 10.00 -13.48
CA LYS A 150 7.05 9.44 -14.50
C LYS A 150 7.04 7.92 -14.52
N PHE A 151 8.20 7.30 -14.34
CA PHE A 151 8.35 5.85 -14.38
C PHE A 151 8.57 5.32 -12.97
N LEU A 152 7.96 4.19 -12.67
CA LEU A 152 8.17 3.50 -11.41
C LEU A 152 9.11 2.32 -11.67
N GLN A 153 10.25 2.31 -11.00
CA GLN A 153 11.22 1.22 -11.08
C GLN A 153 11.19 0.42 -9.78
N THR A 154 11.38 -0.89 -9.88
CA THR A 154 11.59 -1.76 -8.73
C THR A 154 13.04 -2.23 -8.69
N LEU A 155 13.66 -2.19 -7.51
CA LEU A 155 14.98 -2.76 -7.26
C LEU A 155 14.83 -3.90 -6.25
N ARG A 156 15.13 -5.14 -6.67
CA ARG A 156 15.05 -6.34 -5.83
C ARG A 156 16.45 -6.84 -5.48
N HIS A 157 16.66 -7.20 -4.22
CA HIS A 157 17.93 -7.75 -3.74
C HIS A 157 17.73 -8.79 -2.63
N LYS A 158 18.75 -9.61 -2.39
CA LYS A 158 18.81 -10.52 -1.25
C LYS A 158 19.18 -9.78 0.03
N LEU A 159 18.55 -10.19 1.13
CA LEU A 159 18.94 -9.81 2.49
C LEU A 159 20.20 -10.57 2.92
N LEU A 160 20.92 -9.99 3.88
CA LEU A 160 21.96 -10.71 4.62
C LEU A 160 21.32 -11.87 5.40
N VAL A 161 22.09 -12.93 5.70
CA VAL A 161 21.57 -14.16 6.32
C VAL A 161 20.89 -13.87 7.65
N GLU A 162 21.49 -12.99 8.46
CA GLU A 162 21.00 -12.54 9.76
C GLU A 162 19.74 -11.65 9.70
N GLN A 163 19.40 -11.13 8.52
CA GLN A 163 18.22 -10.29 8.29
C GLN A 163 17.04 -11.06 7.69
N GLN A 164 17.26 -12.30 7.25
CA GLN A 164 16.20 -13.11 6.64
C GLN A 164 15.10 -13.40 7.66
N THR A 165 13.86 -13.36 7.20
CA THR A 165 12.68 -13.53 8.03
C THR A 165 11.78 -14.63 7.46
N LYS A 166 10.83 -15.11 8.28
CA LYS A 166 9.73 -15.97 7.81
C LYS A 166 8.47 -15.18 7.47
N THR A 167 8.50 -13.86 7.67
CA THR A 167 7.36 -12.96 7.47
C THR A 167 7.48 -12.17 6.17
N THR A 168 6.38 -11.54 5.80
CA THR A 168 6.35 -10.45 4.82
C THR A 168 6.11 -9.13 5.55
N SER A 169 6.84 -8.07 5.18
CA SER A 169 6.69 -6.73 5.72
C SER A 169 6.57 -5.71 4.60
N ILE A 170 5.58 -4.82 4.69
CA ILE A 170 5.43 -3.64 3.83
C ILE A 170 5.76 -2.42 4.67
N ILE A 171 6.76 -1.66 4.26
CA ILE A 171 7.32 -0.53 5.01
C ILE A 171 7.05 0.74 4.23
N LEU A 172 6.36 1.66 4.89
CA LEU A 172 5.89 2.92 4.32
C LEU A 172 6.48 4.07 5.14
N LYS A 173 7.57 4.65 4.64
CA LYS A 173 8.06 5.92 5.17
C LYS A 173 7.11 7.03 4.70
N MET A 174 6.57 7.80 5.64
CA MET A 174 5.52 8.77 5.33
C MET A 174 6.05 9.85 4.38
N ARG A 175 5.40 10.04 3.23
CA ARG A 175 5.72 11.09 2.25
C ARG A 175 5.26 12.48 2.70
N ASP A 176 4.06 12.53 3.27
CA ASP A 176 3.36 13.73 3.70
C ASP A 176 3.15 13.65 5.22
N LYS A 177 2.90 14.80 5.84
CA LYS A 177 2.63 14.87 7.27
C LYS A 177 1.28 14.23 7.59
N TYR A 178 1.28 13.20 8.43
CA TYR A 178 0.07 12.61 9.00
C TYR A 178 0.12 12.69 10.52
N ILE A 179 -1.01 13.05 11.13
CA ILE A 179 -1.13 13.12 12.59
C ILE A 179 -1.91 11.92 13.11
N LEU A 180 -1.37 11.23 14.11
CA LEU A 180 -2.12 10.21 14.85
C LEU A 180 -3.05 10.90 15.86
N ARG A 181 -4.34 10.54 15.85
CA ARG A 181 -5.35 11.07 16.76
C ARG A 181 -5.98 9.94 17.59
N ILE A 182 -6.26 10.23 18.86
CA ILE A 182 -6.93 9.29 19.77
C ILE A 182 -8.22 9.96 20.24
N GLU A 183 -9.36 9.56 19.68
CA GLU A 183 -10.65 10.10 20.08
C GLU A 183 -11.15 9.42 21.36
N SER A 184 -10.88 10.07 22.49
CA SER A 184 -11.76 10.08 23.68
C SER A 184 -11.67 11.36 24.51
N ILE A 185 -10.95 12.40 24.04
CA ILE A 185 -10.85 13.68 24.75
C ILE A 185 -11.63 14.70 23.94
N LEU A 186 -12.71 15.19 24.56
CA LEU A 186 -13.47 16.39 24.17
C LEU A 186 -12.50 17.57 24.04
N ASP A 187 -11.85 17.71 22.90
CA ASP A 187 -11.01 18.87 22.66
C ASP A 187 -11.24 19.40 21.24
N ASN A 188 -12.29 20.21 21.15
CA ASN A 188 -12.49 21.19 20.07
C ASN A 188 -11.41 22.28 20.07
N SER A 189 -10.32 22.16 20.84
CA SER A 189 -9.24 23.13 20.85
C SER A 189 -8.05 22.63 20.02
N ARG A 190 -7.70 23.44 19.01
CA ARG A 190 -6.61 23.27 18.01
C ARG A 190 -7.02 22.59 16.71
N ILE A 191 -8.00 23.21 16.03
CA ILE A 191 -7.95 23.35 14.58
C ILE A 191 -6.68 24.15 14.27
N THR A 192 -5.60 23.47 13.90
CA THR A 192 -4.50 24.14 13.20
C THR A 192 -5.01 24.46 11.80
N ASN A 193 -4.76 25.69 11.31
CA ASN A 193 -5.21 26.21 10.00
C ASN A 193 -4.63 25.47 8.76
N GLU A 194 -4.22 24.21 8.90
CA GLU A 194 -3.77 23.33 7.83
C GLU A 194 -4.62 22.05 7.91
N ASP A 195 -5.25 21.67 6.79
CA ASP A 195 -5.96 20.40 6.60
C ASP A 195 -4.95 19.22 6.58
N VAL A 196 -4.21 19.03 7.68
CA VAL A 196 -3.24 17.94 7.81
C VAL A 196 -4.03 16.65 7.97
N PRO A 197 -3.83 15.64 7.11
CA PRO A 197 -4.56 14.39 7.18
C PRO A 197 -4.23 13.66 8.49
N THR A 198 -5.20 12.91 9.00
CA THR A 198 -5.09 12.22 10.28
C THR A 198 -5.37 10.73 10.14
N ILE A 199 -4.76 9.94 11.02
CA ILE A 199 -5.16 8.56 11.27
C ILE A 199 -5.77 8.53 12.67
N ASN A 200 -7.06 8.21 12.75
CA ASN A 200 -7.75 8.07 14.02
C ASN A 200 -7.58 6.65 14.56
N LEU A 201 -6.88 6.51 15.68
CA LEU A 201 -6.55 5.23 16.27
C LEU A 201 -7.80 4.50 16.79
N THR A 202 -8.77 5.21 17.37
CA THR A 202 -10.04 4.61 17.83
C THR A 202 -10.82 3.99 16.68
N GLN A 203 -10.94 4.71 15.56
CA GLN A 203 -11.62 4.21 14.36
C GLN A 203 -10.84 3.08 13.70
N LEU A 204 -9.50 3.16 13.67
CA LEU A 204 -8.64 2.11 13.12
C LEU A 204 -8.78 0.81 13.91
N LYS A 205 -8.82 0.88 15.25
CA LYS A 205 -9.10 -0.28 16.12
C LYS A 205 -10.46 -0.89 15.84
N ALA A 206 -11.49 -0.06 15.71
CA ALA A 206 -12.83 -0.53 15.37
C ALA A 206 -12.87 -1.20 13.99
N TYR A 207 -12.08 -0.71 13.03
CA TYR A 207 -11.90 -1.34 11.73
C TYR A 207 -11.19 -2.70 11.85
N PHE A 208 -10.06 -2.78 12.59
CA PHE A 208 -9.32 -4.04 12.80
C PHE A 208 -10.18 -5.11 13.49
N ALA A 209 -10.99 -4.72 14.48
CA ALA A 209 -11.93 -5.63 15.15
C ALA A 209 -12.96 -6.22 14.17
N LYS A 210 -13.44 -5.43 13.20
CA LYS A 210 -14.36 -5.89 12.16
C LYS A 210 -13.64 -6.72 11.10
N ALA A 211 -12.35 -6.48 10.86
CA ALA A 211 -11.60 -7.11 9.79
C ALA A 211 -11.53 -8.63 9.88
N LEU A 212 -11.47 -9.17 11.11
CA LEU A 212 -11.53 -10.62 11.34
C LEU A 212 -12.80 -11.28 10.78
N SER A 213 -13.91 -10.55 10.67
CA SER A 213 -15.19 -11.10 10.20
C SER A 213 -15.26 -11.31 8.68
N PHE A 214 -14.35 -10.71 7.91
CA PHE A 214 -14.34 -10.78 6.45
C PHE A 214 -13.04 -11.34 5.86
N THR A 215 -12.12 -11.79 6.71
CA THR A 215 -10.92 -12.56 6.34
C THR A 215 -11.18 -14.05 6.48
N ARG A 216 -10.52 -14.87 5.67
CA ARG A 216 -10.70 -16.33 5.64
C ARG A 216 -9.79 -17.07 6.61
N ASN A 217 -8.52 -16.65 6.68
CA ASN A 217 -7.45 -17.34 7.39
C ASN A 217 -6.99 -16.57 8.64
N MET A 218 -7.20 -15.25 8.66
CA MET A 218 -6.75 -14.38 9.74
C MET A 218 -7.35 -14.78 11.09
N MET A 219 -6.49 -14.96 12.09
CA MET A 219 -6.86 -15.27 13.47
C MET A 219 -6.55 -14.11 14.42
N THR A 220 -5.46 -13.37 14.16
CA THR A 220 -5.00 -12.30 15.04
C THR A 220 -4.64 -11.05 14.25
N LEU A 221 -5.13 -9.90 14.72
CA LEU A 221 -4.78 -8.58 14.21
C LEU A 221 -4.33 -7.71 15.36
N ASP A 222 -3.13 -7.14 15.30
CA ASP A 222 -2.68 -6.18 16.32
C ASP A 222 -2.15 -4.88 15.74
N ILE A 223 -2.18 -3.86 16.60
CA ILE A 223 -1.65 -2.53 16.31
C ILE A 223 -0.67 -2.17 17.42
N LYS A 224 0.53 -1.73 17.03
CA LYS A 224 1.53 -1.13 17.91
C LYS A 224 1.80 0.31 17.51
N VAL A 225 1.94 1.19 18.50
CA VAL A 225 2.43 2.56 18.31
C VAL A 225 3.71 2.74 19.11
N ASN A 226 4.83 3.06 18.45
CA ASN A 226 6.15 3.15 19.09
C ASN A 226 6.46 1.96 20.02
N GLN A 227 6.18 0.73 19.55
CA GLN A 227 6.30 -0.55 20.29
C GLN A 227 5.23 -0.83 21.37
N LEU A 228 4.42 0.14 21.77
CA LEU A 228 3.30 -0.10 22.68
C LEU A 228 2.17 -0.83 21.95
N LEU A 229 1.77 -2.00 22.44
CA LEU A 229 0.58 -2.71 21.96
C LEU A 229 -0.67 -1.94 22.37
N VAL A 230 -1.43 -1.45 21.39
CA VAL A 230 -2.66 -0.66 21.61
C VAL A 230 -3.92 -1.40 21.21
N PHE A 231 -3.81 -2.49 20.45
CA PHE A 231 -4.92 -3.34 20.00
C PHE A 231 -4.43 -4.76 19.74
N GLN A 232 -5.23 -5.77 20.08
CA GLN A 232 -5.02 -7.20 19.76
C GLN A 232 -6.36 -7.93 19.76
#